data_AF-A0A0A9YZY8-F1
#
_entry.id   AF-A0A0A9YZY8-F1
#
_cell.length_a   1.000
_cell.length_b   1.000
_cell.length_c   1.000
_cell.angle_alpha   90.00
_cell.angle_beta   90.00
_cell.angle_gamma   90.00
#
_symmetry.space_group_name_H-M   'P 1'
#
loop_
_entity.id
_entity.type
_entity.pdbx_description
1 polymer ?
#
loop_
_entity_poly.entity_id
_entity_poly.type
_entity_poly.pdbx_seq_one_letter_code
_entity_poly.pdbx_strand_id
1 'polypeptide(L)'
;QGSTLNPLADSARMIFATWWIFILILTAFYTANLTAFLTLSISTLPIKEIDDVAKDNRHWFALQGGPIEHAIKDREDEKLRKLRDSASNGRATFLESKQESVILQKIQNDWYYLDDSYSLTRMMYDDYKRKSDMNADTALRCAFVLTEKAFLVRSLAFAYQKDSPLPDLFNPVLERFFESGILQHKLNID
;
A
#
# COMPACT_ATOMS: atom_id res chain seq x y z
N GLN A 1 40.16 -1.52 26.89
CA GLN A 1 41.32 -2.26 27.45
C GLN A 1 42.57 -1.76 26.75
N GLY A 2 43.60 -1.36 27.50
CA GLY A 2 44.91 -0.99 26.98
C GLY A 2 45.98 -1.58 27.90
N SER A 3 47.06 -2.11 27.33
CA SER A 3 48.20 -2.65 28.09
C SER A 3 48.99 -1.51 28.74
N THR A 4 49.56 -1.75 29.91
CA THR A 4 50.42 -0.80 30.66
C THR A 4 51.85 -0.72 30.10
N LEU A 5 52.19 -1.52 29.10
CA LEU A 5 53.53 -1.59 28.49
C LEU A 5 53.62 -0.65 27.28
N ASN A 6 54.49 0.37 27.37
CA ASN A 6 54.76 1.32 26.29
C ASN A 6 56.00 0.86 25.48
N PRO A 7 55.90 0.66 24.15
CA PRO A 7 57.05 0.30 23.33
C PRO A 7 58.14 1.39 23.38
N LEU A 8 59.36 0.96 23.68
CA LEU A 8 60.55 1.81 23.79
C LEU A 8 61.11 2.23 22.41
N ALA A 9 60.98 1.38 21.39
CA ALA A 9 61.49 1.64 20.04
C ALA A 9 60.49 2.44 19.20
N ASP A 10 60.98 3.43 18.43
CA ASP A 10 60.14 4.30 17.60
C ASP A 10 59.43 3.56 16.47
N SER A 11 60.05 2.51 15.92
CA SER A 11 59.42 1.63 14.91
C SER A 11 58.20 0.90 15.47
N ALA A 12 58.25 0.45 16.72
CA ALA A 12 57.12 -0.20 17.37
C ALA A 12 55.98 0.81 17.64
N ARG A 13 56.30 2.05 18.02
CA ARG A 13 55.29 3.12 18.19
C ARG A 13 54.51 3.40 16.90
N MET A 14 55.18 3.42 15.75
CA MET A 14 54.53 3.61 14.45
C MET A 14 53.56 2.46 14.10
N ILE A 15 53.95 1.21 14.39
CA ILE A 15 53.09 0.04 14.17
C ILE A 15 51.86 0.09 15.09
N PHE A 16 52.06 0.40 16.37
CA PHE A 16 50.95 0.54 17.31
C PHE A 16 50.00 1.68 16.93
N ALA A 17 50.51 2.84 16.52
CA ALA A 17 49.68 3.95 16.06
C ALA A 17 48.86 3.58 14.83
N THR A 18 49.47 2.91 13.85
CA THR A 18 48.77 2.42 12.64
C THR A 18 47.70 1.39 12.99
N TRP A 19 48.00 0.47 13.91
CA TRP A 19 47.04 -0.51 14.41
C TRP A 19 45.85 0.15 15.13
N TRP A 20 46.11 1.13 15.99
CA TRP A 20 45.06 1.88 16.67
C TRP A 20 44.17 2.65 15.68
N ILE A 21 44.77 3.27 14.65
CA ILE A 21 44.02 3.93 13.57
C ILE A 21 43.17 2.91 12.82
N PHE A 22 43.72 1.74 12.48
CA PHE A 22 42.98 0.67 11.82
C PHE A 22 41.77 0.21 12.64
N ILE A 23 41.95 -0.03 13.94
CA ILE A 23 40.86 -0.42 14.84
C ILE A 23 39.82 0.69 14.95
N LEU A 24 40.23 1.96 15.08
CA LEU A 24 39.31 3.10 15.14
C LEU A 24 38.48 3.24 13.86
N ILE A 25 39.09 3.04 12.69
CA ILE A 25 38.38 3.10 11.41
C ILE A 25 37.38 1.93 11.30
N LEU A 26 37.78 0.72 11.67
CA LEU A 26 36.92 -0.46 11.62
C LEU A 26 35.73 -0.34 12.58
N THR A 27 35.95 0.11 13.81
CA THR A 27 34.86 0.35 14.77
C THR A 27 33.94 1.47 14.31
N ALA A 28 34.48 2.56 13.76
CA ALA A 28 33.68 3.65 13.20
C ALA A 28 32.77 3.19 12.06
N PHE A 29 33.28 2.38 11.11
CA PHE A 29 32.45 1.81 10.03
C PHE A 29 31.39 0.85 10.55
N TYR A 30 31.73 0.00 11.53
CA TYR A 30 30.77 -0.90 12.14
C TYR A 30 29.64 -0.11 12.85
N THR A 31 30.00 0.90 13.64
CA THR A 31 29.03 1.77 14.31
C THR A 31 28.18 2.54 13.29
N ALA A 32 28.77 3.07 12.21
CA ALA A 32 28.03 3.77 11.16
C ALA A 32 27.01 2.86 10.45
N ASN A 33 27.39 1.64 10.08
CA ASN A 33 26.49 0.68 9.44
C ASN A 33 25.38 0.21 10.39
N LEU A 34 25.71 -0.02 11.65
CA LEU A 34 24.72 -0.37 12.67
C LEU A 34 23.73 0.78 12.90
N THR A 35 24.23 2.01 13.05
CA THR A 35 23.38 3.20 13.19
C THR A 35 22.49 3.36 11.96
N ALA A 36 23.04 3.20 10.75
CA ALA A 36 22.24 3.24 9.52
C ALA A 36 21.10 2.22 9.57
N PHE A 37 21.39 0.95 9.93
CA PHE A 37 20.36 -0.08 10.08
C PHE A 37 19.31 0.25 11.14
N LEU A 38 19.72 0.78 12.29
CA LEU A 38 18.80 1.14 13.38
C LEU A 38 17.95 2.39 13.07
N THR A 39 18.48 3.33 12.29
CA THR A 39 17.74 4.52 11.85
C THR A 39 16.82 4.24 10.67
N LEU A 40 17.12 3.21 9.87
CA LEU A 40 16.26 2.77 8.76
C LEU A 40 15.13 1.90 9.30
N SER A 41 14.01 2.54 9.67
CA SER A 41 12.75 1.83 9.89
C SER A 41 12.15 1.46 8.52
N ILE A 42 12.54 0.33 7.95
CA ILE A 42 11.91 -0.17 6.72
C ILE A 42 10.55 -0.76 7.11
N SER A 43 9.49 0.05 6.94
CA SER A 43 8.13 -0.47 6.92
C SER A 43 7.92 -1.13 5.55
N THR A 44 8.29 -2.40 5.40
CA THR A 44 7.89 -3.17 4.23
C THR A 44 6.41 -3.53 4.39
N LEU A 45 5.57 -2.96 3.54
CA LEU A 45 4.19 -3.43 3.45
C LEU A 45 4.23 -4.93 3.07
N PRO A 46 3.44 -5.78 3.77
CA PRO A 46 3.40 -7.21 3.49
C PRO A 46 2.81 -7.51 2.11
N ILE A 47 2.02 -6.59 1.55
CA ILE A 47 1.42 -6.71 0.22
C ILE A 47 1.94 -5.59 -0.67
N LYS A 48 2.46 -5.98 -1.83
CA LYS A 48 2.74 -5.04 -2.94
C LYS A 48 1.79 -5.25 -4.09
N GLU A 49 1.45 -6.51 -4.38
CA GLU A 49 0.57 -6.90 -5.48
C GLU A 49 -0.59 -7.77 -4.99
N ILE A 50 -1.66 -7.86 -5.80
CA ILE A 50 -2.83 -8.69 -5.46
C ILE A 50 -2.48 -10.17 -5.28
N ASP A 51 -1.45 -10.64 -5.98
CA ASP A 51 -0.93 -11.99 -5.85
C ASP A 51 -0.41 -12.28 -4.44
N ASP A 52 0.08 -11.26 -3.73
CA ASP A 52 0.57 -11.41 -2.37
C ASP A 52 -0.59 -11.53 -1.37
N VAL A 53 -1.75 -10.93 -1.67
CA VAL A 53 -3.00 -11.19 -0.90
C VAL A 53 -3.39 -12.67 -0.99
N ALA A 54 -3.19 -13.27 -2.16
CA ALA A 54 -3.46 -14.70 -2.34
C ALA A 54 -2.41 -15.60 -1.68
N LYS A 55 -1.15 -15.17 -1.56
CA LYS A 55 -0.09 -15.94 -0.87
C LYS A 55 -0.18 -15.83 0.65
N ASP A 56 -0.61 -14.69 1.15
CA ASP A 56 -0.75 -14.45 2.57
C ASP A 56 -1.94 -15.24 3.14
N ASN A 57 -1.84 -15.70 4.39
CA ASN A 57 -2.88 -16.51 5.04
C ASN A 57 -4.02 -15.69 5.64
N ARG A 58 -3.96 -14.35 5.54
CA ARG A 58 -5.01 -13.47 6.03
C ARG A 58 -6.26 -13.50 5.16
N HIS A 59 -7.39 -13.19 5.79
CA HIS A 59 -8.68 -13.09 5.13
C HIS A 59 -8.81 -11.72 4.44
N TRP A 60 -9.61 -11.70 3.38
CA TRP A 60 -9.94 -10.46 2.68
C TRP A 60 -11.43 -10.38 2.42
N PHE A 61 -11.91 -9.15 2.26
CA PHE A 61 -13.31 -8.90 2.01
C PHE A 61 -13.51 -7.78 0.98
N ALA A 62 -14.63 -7.88 0.27
CA ALA A 62 -15.09 -6.92 -0.71
C ALA A 62 -16.60 -6.72 -0.56
N LEU A 63 -17.14 -5.70 -1.21
CA LEU A 63 -18.59 -5.48 -1.22
C LEU A 63 -19.29 -6.48 -2.14
N GLN A 64 -20.44 -6.99 -1.70
CA GLN A 64 -21.31 -7.86 -2.50
C GLN A 64 -21.98 -7.06 -3.62
N GLY A 65 -22.06 -7.66 -4.81
CA GLY A 65 -22.47 -6.99 -6.05
C GLY A 65 -21.44 -5.99 -6.58
N GLY A 66 -20.26 -5.92 -5.95
CA GLY A 66 -19.19 -5.02 -6.36
C GLY A 66 -18.43 -5.51 -7.60
N PRO A 67 -17.64 -4.62 -8.25
CA PRO A 67 -16.84 -4.97 -9.42
C PRO A 67 -15.85 -6.10 -9.15
N ILE A 68 -15.37 -6.23 -7.92
CA ILE A 68 -14.38 -7.23 -7.51
C ILE A 68 -15.03 -8.63 -7.44
N GLU A 69 -16.24 -8.74 -6.89
CA GLU A 69 -16.97 -10.02 -6.89
C GLU A 69 -17.24 -10.50 -8.31
N HIS A 70 -17.65 -9.59 -9.20
CA HIS A 70 -17.85 -9.90 -10.61
C HIS A 70 -16.56 -10.28 -11.32
N ALA A 71 -15.47 -9.55 -11.10
CA ALA A 71 -14.16 -9.82 -11.71
C ALA A 71 -13.56 -11.17 -11.26
N ILE A 72 -13.87 -11.63 -10.05
CA ILE A 72 -13.44 -12.95 -9.57
C ILE A 72 -14.26 -14.08 -10.20
N LYS A 73 -15.54 -13.85 -10.47
CA LYS A 73 -16.41 -14.82 -11.16
C LYS A 73 -15.99 -15.01 -12.62
N ASP A 74 -15.48 -13.95 -13.24
CA ASP A 74 -14.89 -14.00 -14.57
C ASP A 74 -13.61 -14.86 -14.56
N ARG A 75 -13.50 -15.79 -15.52
CA ARG A 75 -12.38 -16.73 -15.61
C ARG A 75 -11.28 -16.30 -16.55
N GLU A 76 -11.50 -15.25 -17.35
CA GLU A 76 -10.58 -14.84 -18.41
C GLU A 76 -9.31 -14.14 -17.89
N ASP A 77 -9.39 -13.47 -16.73
CA ASP A 77 -8.26 -12.75 -16.13
C ASP A 77 -7.30 -13.69 -15.35
N GLU A 78 -6.19 -14.08 -15.97
CA GLU A 78 -5.13 -14.90 -15.34
C GLU A 78 -4.53 -14.26 -14.09
N LYS A 79 -4.44 -12.91 -14.04
CA LYS A 79 -3.94 -12.17 -12.86
C LYS A 79 -4.80 -12.37 -11.62
N LEU A 80 -6.11 -12.59 -11.80
CA LEU A 80 -7.04 -12.80 -10.70
C LEU A 80 -7.17 -14.28 -10.31
N ARG A 81 -6.50 -15.19 -11.04
CA ARG A 81 -6.59 -16.64 -10.78
C ARG A 81 -6.21 -17.00 -9.35
N LYS A 82 -5.10 -16.45 -8.84
CA LYS A 82 -4.65 -16.73 -7.45
C LYS A 82 -5.61 -16.16 -6.41
N LEU A 83 -6.15 -14.96 -6.65
CA LEU A 83 -7.14 -14.34 -5.77
C LEU A 83 -8.45 -15.14 -5.77
N ARG A 84 -8.86 -15.67 -6.93
CA ARG A 84 -10.02 -16.56 -7.06
C ARG A 84 -9.80 -17.88 -6.32
N ASP A 85 -8.63 -18.48 -6.42
CA ASP A 85 -8.28 -19.70 -5.69
C ASP A 85 -8.33 -19.44 -4.17
N SER A 86 -7.87 -18.26 -3.73
CA SER A 86 -8.05 -17.78 -2.35
C SER A 86 -9.53 -17.68 -1.95
N ALA A 87 -10.39 -17.18 -2.85
CA ALA A 87 -11.82 -17.08 -2.58
C ALA A 87 -12.47 -18.45 -2.42
N SER A 88 -12.16 -19.41 -3.31
CA SER A 88 -12.68 -20.78 -3.23
C SER A 88 -12.22 -21.53 -1.98
N ASN A 89 -11.05 -21.17 -1.42
CA ASN A 89 -10.55 -21.71 -0.17
C ASN A 89 -11.21 -21.11 1.08
N GLY A 90 -12.28 -20.32 0.93
CA GLY A 90 -13.02 -19.72 2.05
C GLY A 90 -12.32 -18.53 2.69
N ARG A 91 -11.31 -17.94 2.03
CA ARG A 91 -10.60 -16.76 2.56
C ARG A 91 -11.24 -15.42 2.18
N ALA A 92 -12.20 -15.45 1.26
CA ALA A 92 -12.97 -14.28 0.84
C ALA A 92 -14.29 -14.17 1.63
N THR A 93 -14.69 -12.96 1.98
CA THR A 93 -16.05 -12.67 2.44
C THR A 93 -16.61 -11.47 1.68
N PHE A 94 -17.83 -11.59 1.18
CA PHE A 94 -18.53 -10.49 0.54
C PHE A 94 -19.52 -9.87 1.53
N LEU A 95 -19.47 -8.55 1.71
CA LEU A 95 -20.33 -7.82 2.64
C LEU A 95 -21.50 -7.17 1.92
N GLU A 96 -22.71 -7.39 2.42
CA GLU A 96 -23.92 -6.71 1.92
C GLU A 96 -24.02 -5.26 2.42
N SER A 97 -23.55 -5.00 3.64
CA SER A 97 -23.64 -3.69 4.27
C SER A 97 -22.41 -2.83 3.96
N LYS A 98 -22.65 -1.64 3.39
CA LYS A 98 -21.63 -0.59 3.19
C LYS A 98 -21.42 0.29 4.44
N GLN A 99 -21.87 -0.17 5.62
CA GLN A 99 -21.66 0.58 6.85
C GLN A 99 -20.18 0.63 7.21
N GLU A 100 -19.65 1.86 7.35
CA GLU A 100 -18.25 2.12 7.66
C GLU A 100 -17.81 1.43 8.96
N SER A 101 -18.67 1.38 9.99
CA SER A 101 -18.36 0.73 11.27
C SER A 101 -18.02 -0.76 11.14
N VAL A 102 -18.78 -1.49 10.31
CA VAL A 102 -18.58 -2.93 10.06
C VAL A 102 -17.28 -3.15 9.29
N ILE A 103 -17.01 -2.29 8.30
CA ILE A 103 -15.78 -2.34 7.50
C ILE A 103 -14.56 -2.06 8.40
N LEU A 104 -14.60 -0.99 9.19
CA LEU A 104 -13.53 -0.63 10.11
C LEU A 104 -13.27 -1.71 11.16
N GLN A 105 -14.32 -2.34 11.69
CA GLN A 105 -14.17 -3.46 12.65
C GLN A 105 -13.44 -4.65 12.01
N LYS A 106 -13.73 -4.98 10.74
CA LYS A 106 -13.04 -6.05 10.02
C LYS A 106 -11.59 -5.71 9.73
N ILE A 107 -11.29 -4.47 9.35
CA ILE A 107 -9.91 -4.03 9.12
C ILE A 107 -9.09 -4.09 10.42
N GLN A 108 -9.69 -3.71 11.55
CA GLN A 108 -9.05 -3.83 12.88
C GLN A 108 -8.74 -5.27 13.27
N ASN A 109 -9.46 -6.26 12.72
CA ASN A 109 -9.20 -7.68 12.92
C ASN A 109 -8.12 -8.25 11.96
N ASP A 110 -7.31 -7.39 11.33
CA ASP A 110 -6.22 -7.76 10.39
C ASP A 110 -6.73 -8.41 9.09
N TRP A 111 -7.86 -7.92 8.58
CA TRP A 111 -8.41 -8.33 7.26
C TRP A 111 -8.08 -7.30 6.19
N TYR A 112 -7.88 -7.79 4.96
CA TYR A 112 -7.70 -6.91 3.81
C TYR A 112 -9.02 -6.45 3.23
N TYR A 113 -9.15 -5.14 3.05
CA TYR A 113 -10.28 -4.55 2.36
C TYR A 113 -9.93 -4.26 0.91
N LEU A 114 -10.70 -4.85 0.00
CA LEU A 114 -10.55 -4.68 -1.44
C LEU A 114 -11.74 -3.86 -1.95
N ASP A 115 -11.47 -2.67 -2.47
CA ASP A 115 -12.48 -1.76 -3.03
C ASP A 115 -11.83 -0.81 -4.05
N ASP A 116 -12.64 0.05 -4.68
CA ASP A 116 -12.14 1.05 -5.61
C ASP A 116 -11.28 2.14 -4.92
N SER A 117 -10.32 2.69 -5.66
CA SER A 117 -9.37 3.67 -5.14
C SER A 117 -10.04 4.92 -4.57
N TYR A 118 -11.17 5.33 -5.15
CA TYR A 118 -11.91 6.52 -4.72
C TYR A 118 -12.63 6.28 -3.38
N SER A 119 -13.35 5.16 -3.24
CA SER A 119 -14.00 4.75 -1.98
C SER A 119 -12.98 4.57 -0.86
N LEU A 120 -11.83 3.94 -1.15
CA LEU A 120 -10.74 3.76 -0.18
C LEU A 120 -10.14 5.09 0.25
N THR A 121 -9.76 5.95 -0.70
CA THR A 121 -9.15 7.25 -0.40
C THR A 121 -10.08 8.14 0.40
N ARG A 122 -11.38 8.13 0.06
CA ARG A 122 -12.39 8.87 0.81
C ARG A 122 -12.55 8.35 2.24
N MET A 123 -12.64 7.03 2.41
CA MET A 123 -12.72 6.41 3.74
C MET A 123 -11.52 6.76 4.61
N MET A 124 -10.31 6.67 4.04
CA MET A 124 -9.08 7.04 4.74
C MET A 124 -9.06 8.52 5.12
N TYR A 125 -9.51 9.39 4.22
CA TYR A 125 -9.58 10.83 4.48
C TYR A 125 -10.60 11.17 5.58
N ASP A 126 -11.78 10.55 5.54
CA ASP A 126 -12.83 10.76 6.54
C ASP A 126 -12.40 10.26 7.93
N ASP A 127 -11.70 9.12 8.00
CA ASP A 127 -11.10 8.62 9.24
C ASP A 127 -9.99 9.55 9.76
N TYR A 128 -9.10 10.00 8.88
CA TYR A 128 -8.05 10.95 9.22
C TYR A 128 -8.64 12.24 9.80
N LYS A 129 -9.65 12.81 9.13
CA LYS A 129 -10.32 14.03 9.57
C LYS A 129 -10.98 13.86 10.93
N ARG A 130 -11.74 12.77 11.11
CA ARG A 130 -12.39 12.43 12.39
C ARG A 130 -11.39 12.33 13.54
N LYS A 131 -10.25 11.67 13.33
CA LYS A 131 -9.18 11.53 14.34
C LYS A 131 -8.42 12.83 14.57
N SER A 132 -8.28 13.66 13.54
CA SER A 132 -7.71 15.00 13.66
C SER A 132 -8.59 15.89 14.53
N ASP A 133 -9.91 15.84 14.33
CA ASP A 133 -10.88 16.61 15.13
C ASP A 133 -10.87 16.19 16.61
N MET A 134 -10.56 14.92 16.89
CA MET A 134 -10.41 14.38 18.25
C MET A 134 -9.06 14.67 18.90
N ASN A 135 -8.16 15.45 18.27
CA ASN A 135 -6.79 15.69 18.72
C ASN A 135 -6.02 14.39 19.02
N ALA A 136 -6.28 13.31 18.27
CA ALA A 136 -5.55 12.06 18.43
C ALA A 136 -4.06 12.26 18.07
N ASP A 137 -3.19 11.43 18.63
CA ASP A 137 -1.76 11.43 18.30
C ASP A 137 -1.54 11.19 16.79
N THR A 138 -0.49 11.81 16.24
CA THR A 138 -0.20 11.80 14.79
C THR A 138 -0.05 10.37 14.26
N ALA A 139 0.53 9.47 15.05
CA ALA A 139 0.69 8.06 14.69
C ALA A 139 -0.65 7.33 14.50
N LEU A 140 -1.71 7.74 15.23
CA LEU A 140 -3.03 7.11 15.16
C LEU A 140 -3.88 7.63 13.99
N ARG A 141 -3.53 8.81 13.45
CA ARG A 141 -4.23 9.45 12.32
C ARG A 141 -4.00 8.72 11.00
N CYS A 142 -2.83 8.11 10.82
CA CYS A 142 -2.43 7.42 9.59
C CYS A 142 -2.41 5.90 9.78
N ALA A 143 -3.58 5.30 10.04
CA ALA A 143 -3.70 3.88 10.38
C ALA A 143 -3.80 2.93 9.16
N PHE A 144 -4.08 3.47 7.97
CA PHE A 144 -4.33 2.68 6.77
C PHE A 144 -3.27 2.94 5.71
N VAL A 145 -3.01 1.94 4.87
CA VAL A 145 -2.08 2.02 3.74
C VAL A 145 -2.73 1.38 2.51
N LEU A 146 -2.54 2.01 1.36
CA LEU A 146 -2.97 1.50 0.06
C LEU A 146 -1.84 0.74 -0.62
N THR A 147 -2.19 -0.25 -1.44
CA THR A 147 -1.23 -0.93 -2.31
C THR A 147 -0.71 0.02 -3.39
N GLU A 148 0.57 -0.05 -3.72
CA GLU A 148 1.20 0.81 -4.73
C GLU A 148 0.60 0.61 -6.14
N LYS A 149 0.14 -0.62 -6.45
CA LYS A 149 -0.38 -0.97 -7.78
C LYS A 149 -1.86 -1.30 -7.74
N ALA A 150 -2.61 -0.75 -8.68
CA ALA A 150 -3.96 -1.20 -8.98
C ALA A 150 -3.93 -2.59 -9.65
N PHE A 151 -4.81 -3.49 -9.22
CA PHE A 151 -4.89 -4.84 -9.76
C PHE A 151 -6.05 -5.05 -10.74
N LEU A 152 -7.06 -4.18 -10.66
CA LEU A 152 -8.24 -4.19 -11.52
C LEU A 152 -8.49 -2.77 -12.02
N VAL A 153 -8.23 -2.54 -13.31
CA VAL A 153 -8.54 -1.27 -13.97
C VAL A 153 -9.75 -1.51 -14.85
N ARG A 154 -10.82 -0.75 -14.61
CA ARG A 154 -12.05 -0.78 -15.40
C ARG A 154 -12.45 0.64 -15.73
N SER A 155 -12.89 0.85 -16.97
CA SER A 155 -13.42 2.14 -17.41
C SER A 155 -14.80 2.38 -16.80
N LEU A 156 -15.02 3.59 -16.29
CA LEU A 156 -16.36 4.04 -15.93
C LEU A 156 -17.13 4.37 -17.21
N ALA A 157 -18.40 3.98 -17.25
CA ALA A 157 -19.29 4.26 -18.36
C ALA A 157 -20.67 4.67 -17.83
N PHE A 158 -21.37 5.48 -18.61
CA PHE A 158 -22.77 5.76 -18.35
C PHE A 158 -23.62 4.59 -18.83
N ALA A 159 -24.45 4.05 -17.93
CA ALA A 159 -25.43 3.05 -18.28
C ALA A 159 -26.71 3.74 -18.76
N TYR A 160 -27.22 3.31 -19.91
CA TYR A 160 -28.46 3.81 -20.49
C TYR A 160 -29.45 2.66 -20.63
N GLN A 161 -30.74 2.99 -20.70
CA GLN A 161 -31.76 2.01 -21.06
C GLN A 161 -31.47 1.44 -22.45
N LYS A 162 -31.79 0.16 -22.65
CA LYS A 162 -31.67 -0.49 -23.95
C LYS A 162 -32.43 0.32 -25.02
N ASP A 163 -31.77 0.57 -26.14
CA ASP A 163 -32.29 1.35 -27.29
C ASP A 163 -32.55 2.84 -27.00
N SER A 164 -31.91 3.41 -25.98
CA SER A 164 -31.96 4.84 -25.69
C SER A 164 -31.21 5.67 -26.75
N PRO A 165 -31.72 6.84 -27.18
CA PRO A 165 -31.01 7.76 -28.07
C PRO A 165 -29.93 8.61 -27.36
N LEU A 166 -29.82 8.48 -26.03
CA LEU A 166 -28.89 9.28 -25.22
C LEU A 166 -27.40 9.04 -25.55
N PRO A 167 -26.92 7.81 -25.81
CA PRO A 167 -25.51 7.59 -26.16
C PRO A 167 -25.08 8.42 -27.37
N ASP A 168 -25.91 8.50 -28.40
CA ASP A 168 -25.61 9.24 -29.64
C ASP A 168 -25.49 10.76 -29.40
N LEU A 169 -26.20 11.27 -28.39
CA LEU A 169 -26.16 12.68 -27.99
C LEU A 169 -25.00 12.98 -27.04
N PHE A 170 -24.76 12.09 -26.07
CA PHE A 170 -23.82 12.34 -24.97
C PHE A 170 -22.39 11.89 -25.28
N ASN A 171 -22.18 10.80 -26.03
CA ASN A 171 -20.84 10.30 -26.32
C ASN A 171 -19.97 11.34 -27.06
N PRO A 172 -20.45 12.04 -28.12
CA PRO A 172 -19.63 13.03 -28.81
C PRO A 172 -19.27 14.22 -27.93
N VAL A 173 -20.15 14.60 -27.00
CA VAL A 173 -19.87 15.67 -26.04
C VAL A 173 -18.81 15.21 -25.05
N LEU A 174 -18.95 13.98 -24.52
CA LEU A 174 -18.00 13.42 -23.56
C LEU A 174 -16.60 13.24 -24.18
N GLU A 175 -16.53 12.80 -25.43
CA GLU A 175 -15.29 12.70 -26.20
C GLU A 175 -14.60 14.06 -26.30
N ARG A 176 -15.32 15.14 -26.62
CA ARG A 176 -14.74 16.49 -26.63
C ARG A 176 -14.23 16.94 -25.26
N PHE A 177 -14.90 16.57 -24.17
CA PHE A 177 -14.43 16.84 -22.81
C PHE A 177 -13.16 16.04 -22.46
N PHE A 178 -13.01 14.85 -23.02
CA PHE A 178 -11.83 14.01 -22.84
C PHE A 178 -10.65 14.56 -23.67
N GLU A 179 -10.87 14.83 -24.95
CA GLU A 179 -9.86 15.38 -25.88
C GLU A 179 -9.37 16.76 -25.45
N SER A 180 -10.22 17.59 -24.86
CA SER A 180 -9.83 18.90 -24.32
C SER A 180 -9.05 18.82 -23.00
N GLY A 181 -8.94 17.63 -22.39
CA GLY A 181 -8.26 17.44 -21.11
C GLY A 181 -9.02 17.97 -19.88
N ILE A 182 -10.25 18.49 -20.05
CA ILE A 182 -11.06 19.01 -18.94
C ILE A 182 -11.36 17.91 -17.93
N LEU A 183 -11.67 16.70 -18.40
CA LEU A 183 -11.91 15.55 -17.53
C LEU A 183 -10.67 15.12 -16.76
N GLN A 184 -9.50 15.09 -17.40
CA GLN A 184 -8.23 14.74 -16.74
C GLN A 184 -7.90 15.73 -15.62
N HIS A 185 -8.02 17.03 -15.89
CA HIS A 185 -7.79 18.08 -14.91
C HIS A 185 -8.78 18.03 -13.74
N LYS A 186 -10.06 17.73 -13.99
CA LYS A 186 -11.08 17.67 -12.93
C LYS A 186 -10.98 16.43 -12.06
N LEU A 187 -10.50 15.33 -12.62
CA LEU A 187 -10.42 14.04 -11.92
C LEU A 187 -9.01 13.75 -11.36
N ASN A 188 -8.03 14.64 -11.55
CA ASN A 188 -6.62 14.41 -11.20
C ASN A 188 -6.12 13.05 -11.68
N ILE A 189 -6.48 12.67 -12.91
CA ILE A 189 -5.99 11.43 -13.54
C ILE A 189 -4.65 11.78 -14.20
N ASP A 190 -3.59 11.75 -13.40
CA ASP A 190 -2.19 11.79 -13.86
C ASP A 190 -1.55 10.39 -13.73
#